data_AF-A0A8B9MTH3-F1
#
_entry.id   AF-A0A8B9MTH3-F1
#
_cell.length_a   1.000
_cell.length_b   1.000
_cell.length_c   1.000
_cell.angle_alpha   90.00
_cell.angle_beta   90.00
_cell.angle_gamma   90.00
#
_symmetry.space_group_name_H-M   'P 1'
#
loop_
_entity.id
_entity.type
_entity.pdbx_description
1 polymer ?
#
loop_
_entity_poly.entity_id
_entity_poly.type
_entity_poly.pdbx_seq_one_letter_code
_entity_poly.pdbx_strand_id
1 'polypeptide(L)'
;MAAASSEVHQPVDPGISKLQFAPFSSALDAGFWHELTQKKLNEYRLDETPKVIKGYYYNGDPLGLPARLTLEFSAFDIFYNPLVVTL
;
A
#
# COMPACT_ATOMS: atom_id res chain seq x y z
N MET A 1 -21.12 -21.78 -52.40
CA MET A 1 -19.98 -22.11 -51.52
C MET A 1 -19.28 -20.82 -51.15
N ALA A 2 -19.54 -20.29 -49.95
CA ALA A 2 -18.78 -19.16 -49.40
C ALA A 2 -17.68 -19.76 -48.51
N ALA A 3 -16.42 -19.53 -48.87
CA ALA A 3 -15.28 -20.01 -48.10
C ALA A 3 -15.18 -19.20 -46.80
N ALA A 4 -15.38 -19.87 -45.67
CA ALA A 4 -15.12 -19.30 -44.36
C ALA A 4 -13.64 -18.93 -44.27
N SER A 5 -13.36 -17.65 -44.02
CA SER A 5 -12.03 -17.15 -43.74
C SER A 5 -11.62 -17.68 -42.36
N SER A 6 -10.75 -18.68 -42.35
CA SER A 6 -10.17 -19.21 -41.11
C SER A 6 -9.35 -18.11 -40.43
N GLU A 7 -9.85 -17.56 -39.33
CA GLU A 7 -9.05 -16.75 -38.42
C GLU A 7 -7.93 -17.63 -37.85
N VAL A 8 -6.73 -17.43 -38.37
CA VAL A 8 -5.51 -18.07 -37.86
C VAL A 8 -5.28 -17.54 -36.44
N HIS A 9 -5.54 -18.40 -35.45
CA HIS A 9 -5.13 -18.18 -34.07
C HIS A 9 -3.61 -17.97 -34.05
N GLN A 10 -3.18 -16.72 -33.86
CA GLN A 10 -1.77 -16.39 -33.72
C GLN A 10 -1.22 -17.03 -32.44
N PRO A 11 -0.01 -17.62 -32.47
CA PRO A 11 0.64 -18.14 -31.28
C PRO A 11 1.03 -16.97 -30.39
N VAL A 12 0.65 -17.01 -29.11
CA VAL A 12 1.06 -16.03 -28.11
C VAL A 12 2.59 -16.08 -27.99
N ASP A 13 3.27 -15.00 -28.38
CA ASP A 13 4.72 -14.84 -28.24
C ASP A 13 5.16 -15.08 -26.78
N PRO A 14 6.12 -15.98 -26.50
CA PRO A 14 6.60 -16.26 -25.14
C PRO A 14 7.43 -15.12 -24.52
N GLY A 15 7.49 -13.94 -25.18
CA GLY A 15 8.38 -12.84 -24.82
C GLY A 15 7.71 -11.57 -24.29
N ILE A 16 6.37 -11.50 -24.26
CA ILE A 16 5.66 -10.31 -23.77
C ILE A 16 5.12 -10.60 -22.37
N SER A 17 5.94 -10.30 -21.36
CA SER A 17 5.50 -10.27 -19.97
C SER A 17 4.36 -9.26 -19.85
N LYS A 18 3.14 -9.75 -19.62
CA LYS A 18 1.99 -8.89 -19.34
C LYS A 18 2.31 -8.01 -18.13
N LEU A 19 1.92 -6.74 -18.17
CA LEU A 19 2.05 -5.83 -17.04
C LEU A 19 1.38 -6.47 -15.80
N GLN A 20 2.10 -6.46 -14.67
CA GLN A 20 1.62 -6.97 -13.40
C GLN A 20 1.64 -5.86 -12.35
N PHE A 21 0.70 -5.93 -11.41
CA PHE A 21 0.65 -5.06 -10.24
C PHE A 21 1.14 -5.84 -9.02
N ALA A 22 1.92 -5.19 -8.17
CA ALA A 22 2.37 -5.76 -6.90
C ALA A 22 1.67 -5.05 -5.73
N PRO A 23 1.22 -5.78 -4.70
CA PRO A 23 0.69 -5.16 -3.49
C PRO A 23 1.82 -4.55 -2.65
N PHE A 24 1.45 -3.83 -1.60
CA PHE A 24 2.36 -3.48 -0.52
C PHE A 24 2.14 -4.40 0.70
N SER A 25 3.13 -4.49 1.56
CA SER A 25 3.04 -5.12 2.88
C SER A 25 3.00 -4.06 3.97
N SER A 26 2.09 -4.18 4.94
CA SER A 26 2.02 -3.25 6.07
C SER A 26 2.99 -3.67 7.18
N ALA A 27 3.72 -2.71 7.73
CA ALA A 27 4.57 -2.89 8.90
C ALA A 27 4.19 -1.87 9.99
N LEU A 28 4.00 -2.37 11.20
CA LEU A 28 3.63 -1.56 12.35
C LEU A 28 4.80 -1.52 13.33
N ASP A 29 5.26 -0.32 13.66
CA ASP A 29 6.25 -0.14 14.73
C ASP A 29 5.60 -0.31 16.13
N ALA A 30 6.40 -0.64 17.14
CA ALA A 30 5.91 -0.73 18.52
C ALA A 30 5.29 0.59 19.02
N GLY A 31 5.86 1.73 18.59
CA GLY A 31 5.34 3.07 18.90
C GLY A 31 3.94 3.32 18.35
N PHE A 32 3.56 2.71 17.23
CA PHE A 32 2.19 2.80 16.71
C PHE A 32 1.18 2.23 17.70
N TRP A 33 1.46 1.04 18.25
CA TRP A 33 0.57 0.38 19.21
C TRP A 33 0.45 1.15 20.52
N HIS A 34 1.56 1.72 20.99
CA HIS A 34 1.57 2.55 22.19
C HIS A 34 0.67 3.77 22.02
N GLU A 35 0.85 4.51 20.93
CA GLU A 35 0.05 5.70 20.62
C GLU A 35 -1.43 5.35 20.42
N LEU A 36 -1.72 4.26 19.70
CA LEU A 36 -3.09 3.77 19.50
C LEU A 36 -3.78 3.46 20.84
N THR A 37 -3.06 2.86 21.79
CA THR A 37 -3.60 2.53 23.11
C THR A 37 -3.94 3.79 23.91
N GLN A 38 -3.05 4.79 23.91
CA GLN A 38 -3.31 6.07 24.57
C GLN A 38 -4.52 6.78 23.97
N LYS A 39 -4.61 6.85 22.64
CA LYS A 39 -5.76 7.46 21.95
C LYS A 39 -7.05 6.71 22.18
N LYS A 40 -7.03 5.36 22.17
CA LYS A 40 -8.20 4.51 22.45
C LYS A 40 -8.78 4.81 23.84
N LEU A 41 -7.93 4.93 24.85
CA LEU A 41 -8.37 5.16 26.23
C LEU A 41 -8.84 6.60 26.47
N ASN A 42 -8.10 7.58 25.95
CA ASN A 42 -8.29 8.99 26.33
C ASN A 42 -9.22 9.75 25.40
N GLU A 43 -9.09 9.53 24.08
CA GLU A 43 -9.77 10.30 23.04
C GLU A 43 -10.95 9.53 22.45
N TYR A 44 -10.72 8.32 21.95
CA TYR A 44 -11.73 7.57 21.17
C TYR A 44 -12.75 6.89 22.08
N ARG A 45 -12.33 6.33 23.22
CA ARG A 45 -13.20 5.62 24.17
C ARG A 45 -13.97 4.49 23.47
N LEU A 46 -15.30 4.60 23.39
CA LEU A 46 -16.21 3.64 22.75
C LEU A 46 -16.50 4.00 21.27
N ASP A 47 -15.90 5.06 20.75
CA ASP A 47 -16.04 5.44 19.35
C ASP A 47 -15.31 4.43 18.44
N GLU A 48 -16.07 3.80 17.55
CA GLU A 48 -15.59 2.83 16.56
C GLU A 48 -15.55 3.41 15.15
N THR A 49 -15.79 4.71 14.98
CA THR A 49 -15.71 5.35 13.66
C THR A 49 -14.29 5.28 13.11
N PRO A 50 -14.14 5.12 11.77
CA PRO A 50 -12.82 5.10 11.13
C PRO A 50 -11.99 6.34 11.45
N LYS A 51 -10.71 6.15 11.74
CA LYS A 51 -9.75 7.23 11.97
C LYS A 51 -8.76 7.30 10.81
N VAL A 52 -8.55 8.50 10.31
CA VAL A 52 -7.52 8.74 9.29
C VAL A 52 -6.16 8.55 9.95
N ILE A 53 -5.22 7.93 9.23
CA ILE A 53 -3.83 7.75 9.65
C ILE A 53 -2.91 7.98 8.45
N LYS A 54 -1.65 8.31 8.71
CA LYS A 54 -0.60 8.44 7.70
C LYS A 54 0.52 7.43 7.93
N GLY A 55 1.24 7.10 6.87
CA GLY A 55 2.41 6.23 6.89
C GLY A 55 3.35 6.56 5.74
N TYR A 56 4.49 5.88 5.71
CA TYR A 56 5.49 6.07 4.67
C TYR A 56 5.67 4.79 3.87
N TYR A 57 5.77 4.94 2.55
CA TYR A 57 6.16 3.84 1.68
C TYR A 57 7.68 3.72 1.64
N TYR A 58 8.17 2.49 1.68
CA TYR A 58 9.58 2.15 1.51
C TYR A 58 9.73 1.09 0.43
N ASN A 59 10.64 1.35 -0.51
CA ASN A 59 10.91 0.51 -1.68
C ASN A 59 12.39 0.09 -1.78
N GLY A 60 13.18 0.24 -0.71
CA GLY A 60 14.58 -0.16 -0.67
C GLY A 60 14.81 -1.61 -0.21
N ASP A 61 13.75 -2.42 -0.13
CA ASP A 61 13.84 -3.86 0.16
C ASP A 61 14.41 -4.62 -1.06
N PRO A 62 14.97 -5.83 -0.86
CA PRO A 62 15.46 -6.68 -1.95
C PRO A 62 14.47 -6.88 -3.09
N LEU A 63 15.00 -7.07 -4.30
CA LEU A 63 14.20 -7.33 -5.50
C LEU A 63 13.25 -8.51 -5.32
N GLY A 64 12.01 -8.34 -5.80
CA GLY A 64 10.96 -9.35 -5.71
C GLY A 64 10.12 -9.29 -4.43
N LEU A 65 10.46 -8.41 -3.48
CA LEU A 65 9.61 -8.14 -2.33
C LEU A 65 8.63 -6.99 -2.60
N PRO A 66 7.41 -7.03 -2.03
CA PRO A 66 6.46 -5.92 -2.13
C PRO A 66 7.00 -4.69 -1.40
N ALA A 67 6.63 -3.50 -1.87
CA ALA A 67 6.89 -2.26 -1.14
C ALA A 67 6.27 -2.32 0.26
N ARG A 68 6.88 -1.64 1.23
CA ARG A 68 6.40 -1.65 2.62
C ARG A 68 5.69 -0.34 2.96
N LEU A 69 4.49 -0.42 3.51
CA LEU A 69 3.81 0.70 4.16
C LEU A 69 4.10 0.63 5.66
N THR A 70 4.91 1.56 6.18
CA THR A 70 5.24 1.62 7.60
C THR A 70 4.34 2.61 8.33
N LEU A 71 3.78 2.18 9.47
CA LEU A 71 3.05 3.04 10.40
C LEU A 71 3.82 3.12 11.72
N GLU A 72 4.03 4.34 12.18
CA GLU A 72 4.79 4.66 13.40
C GLU A 72 3.92 5.45 14.38
N PHE A 73 4.49 5.88 15.52
CA PHE A 73 3.78 6.73 16.48
C PHE A 73 3.21 8.02 15.85
N SER A 74 3.88 8.55 14.82
CA SER A 74 3.45 9.76 14.09
C SER A 74 2.26 9.53 13.15
N ALA A 75 1.76 8.29 13.01
CA ALA A 75 0.67 7.95 12.10
C ALA A 75 -0.63 8.72 12.39
N PHE A 76 -0.82 9.20 13.62
CA PHE A 76 -2.01 9.93 14.04
C PHE A 76 -1.87 11.46 13.96
N ASP A 77 -0.67 11.97 13.64
CA ASP A 77 -0.43 13.41 13.48
C ASP A 77 -0.75 13.86 12.05
N ILE A 78 -2.03 14.04 11.77
CA ILE A 78 -2.54 14.34 10.42
C ILE A 78 -2.43 15.83 10.09
N PHE A 79 -2.07 16.67 11.07
CA PHE A 79 -1.96 18.10 10.84
C PHE A 79 -0.73 18.38 9.98
N TYR A 80 -0.98 19.06 8.87
CA TYR A 80 -0.01 19.40 7.84
C TYR A 80 1.16 20.17 8.45
N ASN A 81 2.37 19.59 8.42
CA ASN A 81 3.58 20.40 8.46
C ASN A 81 4.04 20.59 7.00
N PRO A 82 3.77 21.74 6.36
CA PRO A 82 4.08 21.97 4.94
C PRO A 82 5.59 21.93 4.62
N LEU A 83 6.45 21.71 5.61
CA LEU A 83 7.91 21.66 5.47
C LEU A 83 8.50 20.24 5.44
N VAL A 84 7.71 19.17 5.66
CA VAL A 84 8.23 17.80 5.58
C VAL A 84 7.76 17.14 4.29
N VAL A 85 8.43 17.51 3.19
CA VAL A 85 8.49 16.69 1.98
C VAL A 85 9.87 16.04 1.99
N THR A 86 9.95 14.79 2.46
CA THR A 86 11.16 13.99 2.32
C THR A 86 11.16 13.41 0.90
N LEU A 87 12.05 13.92 0.05
CA LEU A 87 12.53 13.26 -1.18
C LEU A 87 13.72 12.36 -0.82
#